data_AF-A0AAF0EVE3-F1
#
_entry.id   AF-A0AAF0EVE3-F1
#
_cell.length_a   1.000
_cell.length_b   1.000
_cell.length_c   1.000
_cell.angle_alpha   90.00
_cell.angle_beta   90.00
_cell.angle_gamma   90.00
#
_symmetry.space_group_name_H-M   'P 1'
#
loop_
_entity.id
_entity.type
_entity.pdbx_description
1 polymer ?
#
loop_
_entity_poly.entity_id
_entity_poly.type
_entity_poly.pdbx_seq_one_letter_code
_entity_poly.pdbx_strand_id
1 'polypeptide(L)'
;MSAADGPEPPSDAQFLDAFVAWAQVVVPDTEPTSESLSSGAAPWAMLSLLDSDVFDGDDTSLVRLVDETYRYFVDTLGIEPGISVPDAVAARSSRHELASVLRLVTAAIVKSEANEALIGAVHALPVEHQVVLMQVIEQVLAAMDAHQRESHAVAASAEIESLRKEQKRLNGIVSEYQEQLTAAELHVEQLRTEIKELSSAATLLRTVEQERDSMRDQLDEWRYIVEKSGRQEDELSKIKRRAEDAGDLRRQIRTLEQKNASLEREVELRNSSRAADEQDSTAATQRSTRMLERQCAELEQSVAHEKEENIRLTQELERVSAEHAESKRHTDQLLERIHMLEIGGGHSHAKQETSADGEEPERAPNPSLESATTLAHESRESHQLTITPEESLASLAALQAEITALRNNARSREHEAQSLLTQYAKRYAKKQAPKELRAVLDLLGEASQRDELVFRRLHTCWKQAHDLANTAAEKQSACQPSAALQAAQRERDALRHEQRLMASAFHLLSERLYRETGWAHTKERSGNFGVVGSGSEAFGEGRDSVEGEDKPAGTWLAQQRSAFTDALFSRK
;
A
#
# COMPACT_ATOMS: atom_id res chain seq x y z
N MET A 1 -2.06 -100.43 0.85
CA MET A 1 -3.38 -101.00 0.53
C MET A 1 -3.31 -101.45 -0.92
N SER A 2 -3.96 -102.54 -1.30
CA SER A 2 -3.85 -103.06 -2.68
C SER A 2 -4.35 -102.03 -3.68
N ALA A 3 -3.59 -101.80 -4.75
CA ALA A 3 -4.20 -101.41 -6.01
C ALA A 3 -5.15 -102.55 -6.38
N ALA A 4 -6.43 -102.25 -6.56
CA ALA A 4 -7.37 -103.25 -7.01
C ALA A 4 -7.03 -103.61 -8.47
N ASP A 5 -7.13 -104.89 -8.80
CA ASP A 5 -6.99 -105.40 -10.16
C ASP A 5 -8.20 -104.89 -10.96
N GLY A 6 -8.03 -103.76 -11.64
CA GLY A 6 -9.05 -103.21 -12.52
C GLY A 6 -9.25 -104.16 -13.72
N PRO A 7 -10.47 -104.27 -14.28
CA PRO A 7 -10.66 -105.04 -15.49
C PRO A 7 -9.70 -104.53 -16.58
N GLU A 8 -8.93 -105.44 -17.17
CA GLU A 8 -7.98 -105.13 -18.24
C GLU A 8 -8.75 -104.41 -19.38
N PRO A 9 -8.25 -103.27 -19.90
CA PRO A 9 -8.99 -102.51 -20.89
C PRO A 9 -9.25 -103.38 -22.13
N PRO A 10 -10.48 -103.38 -22.68
CA PRO A 10 -10.83 -104.28 -23.77
C PRO A 10 -9.96 -103.95 -24.98
N SER A 11 -9.37 -105.00 -25.57
CA SER A 11 -8.49 -104.82 -26.72
C SER A 11 -9.24 -104.19 -27.90
N ASP A 12 -8.54 -103.43 -28.74
CA ASP A 12 -9.15 -102.78 -29.90
C ASP A 12 -9.90 -103.79 -30.79
N ALA A 13 -9.44 -105.05 -30.87
CA ALA A 13 -10.14 -106.10 -31.59
C ALA A 13 -11.51 -106.46 -30.98
N GLN A 14 -11.60 -106.57 -29.65
CA GLN A 14 -12.87 -106.83 -28.94
C GLN A 14 -13.83 -105.63 -29.04
N PHE A 15 -13.29 -104.40 -28.96
CA PHE A 15 -14.10 -103.20 -29.14
C PHE A 15 -14.67 -103.09 -30.56
N LEU A 16 -13.85 -103.31 -31.61
CA LEU A 16 -14.32 -103.30 -32.99
C LEU A 16 -15.42 -104.34 -33.24
N ASP A 17 -15.28 -105.55 -32.70
CA ASP A 17 -16.25 -106.63 -32.83
C ASP A 17 -17.58 -106.31 -32.10
N ALA A 18 -17.49 -105.78 -30.86
CA ALA A 18 -18.65 -105.30 -30.12
C ALA A 18 -19.34 -104.10 -30.80
N PHE A 19 -18.58 -103.20 -31.44
CA PHE A 19 -19.10 -102.06 -32.18
C PHE A 19 -19.83 -102.50 -33.47
N VAL A 20 -19.33 -103.53 -34.18
CA VAL A 20 -20.08 -104.17 -35.29
C VAL A 20 -21.44 -104.66 -34.80
N ALA A 21 -21.47 -105.42 -33.70
CA ALA A 21 -22.71 -105.97 -33.14
C ALA A 21 -23.69 -104.86 -32.72
N TRP A 22 -23.18 -103.77 -32.11
CA TRP A 22 -23.99 -102.59 -31.74
C TRP A 22 -24.57 -101.87 -32.95
N ALA A 23 -23.75 -101.60 -33.97
CA ALA A 23 -24.19 -101.00 -35.22
C ALA A 23 -25.29 -101.84 -35.91
N GLN A 24 -25.26 -103.17 -35.79
CA GLN A 24 -26.27 -104.06 -36.37
C GLN A 24 -27.63 -103.96 -35.69
N VAL A 25 -27.66 -103.68 -34.37
CA VAL A 25 -28.90 -103.44 -33.63
C VAL A 25 -29.45 -102.04 -33.90
N VAL A 26 -28.57 -101.05 -34.08
CA VAL A 26 -28.95 -99.65 -34.30
C VAL A 26 -29.37 -99.35 -35.74
N VAL A 27 -28.68 -99.91 -36.75
CA VAL A 27 -28.94 -99.66 -38.18
C VAL A 27 -29.14 -101.00 -38.93
N PRO A 28 -30.29 -101.68 -38.73
CA PRO A 28 -30.52 -103.04 -39.25
C PRO A 28 -30.62 -103.13 -40.78
N ASP A 29 -30.87 -102.02 -41.48
CA ASP A 29 -30.94 -101.97 -42.95
C ASP A 29 -29.54 -101.91 -43.61
N THR A 30 -28.49 -101.65 -42.83
CA THR A 30 -27.11 -101.92 -43.24
C THR A 30 -26.64 -103.26 -42.68
N GLU A 31 -25.88 -104.03 -43.45
CA GLU A 31 -25.07 -105.13 -42.92
C GLU A 31 -23.71 -104.57 -42.45
N PRO A 32 -23.47 -104.31 -41.15
CA PRO A 32 -22.18 -103.80 -40.70
C PRO A 32 -21.13 -104.90 -40.79
N THR A 33 -20.25 -104.78 -41.76
CA THR A 33 -19.02 -105.57 -41.84
C THR A 33 -17.83 -104.75 -41.31
N SER A 34 -16.69 -105.40 -41.08
CA SER A 34 -15.43 -104.69 -40.79
C SER A 34 -15.02 -103.74 -41.94
N GLU A 35 -15.43 -104.04 -43.17
CA GLU A 35 -15.29 -103.15 -44.33
C GLU A 35 -16.23 -101.94 -44.24
N SER A 36 -17.48 -102.12 -43.77
CA SER A 36 -18.40 -101.01 -43.51
C SER A 36 -17.86 -100.06 -42.44
N LEU A 37 -17.33 -100.57 -41.33
CA LEU A 37 -16.67 -99.73 -40.31
C LEU A 37 -15.47 -98.96 -40.87
N SER A 38 -14.60 -99.60 -41.66
CA SER A 38 -13.41 -98.95 -42.24
C SER A 38 -13.69 -98.09 -43.49
N SER A 39 -14.93 -98.13 -44.01
CA SER A 39 -15.44 -97.16 -44.98
C SER A 39 -15.98 -95.89 -44.31
N GLY A 40 -16.51 -96.02 -43.09
CA GLY A 40 -17.23 -94.98 -42.35
C GLY A 40 -18.76 -95.04 -42.46
N ALA A 41 -19.31 -95.88 -43.35
CA ALA A 41 -20.76 -95.96 -43.63
C ALA A 41 -21.64 -96.31 -42.41
N ALA A 42 -21.38 -97.43 -41.71
CA ALA A 42 -22.16 -97.80 -40.53
C ALA A 42 -22.03 -96.79 -39.37
N PRO A 43 -20.83 -96.28 -39.02
CA PRO A 43 -20.68 -95.19 -38.05
C PRO A 43 -21.42 -93.91 -38.46
N TRP A 44 -21.38 -93.52 -39.74
CA TRP A 44 -22.10 -92.35 -40.24
C TRP A 44 -23.61 -92.51 -40.06
N ALA A 45 -24.18 -93.67 -40.42
CA ALA A 45 -25.59 -93.95 -40.23
C ALA A 45 -26.02 -93.95 -38.75
N MET A 46 -25.15 -94.36 -37.82
CA MET A 46 -25.40 -94.21 -36.38
C MET A 46 -25.41 -92.75 -35.92
N LEU A 47 -24.56 -91.89 -36.50
CA LEU A 47 -24.56 -90.44 -36.22
C LEU A 47 -25.75 -89.71 -36.87
N SER A 48 -26.20 -90.14 -38.06
CA SER A 48 -27.44 -89.66 -38.70
C SER A 48 -28.70 -89.93 -37.87
N LEU A 49 -28.64 -90.87 -36.91
CA LEU A 49 -29.71 -91.13 -35.92
C LEU A 49 -29.57 -90.29 -34.63
N LEU A 50 -28.44 -89.60 -34.43
CA LEU A 50 -28.28 -88.59 -33.39
C LEU A 50 -28.86 -87.25 -33.84
N ASP A 51 -28.42 -86.81 -35.03
CA ASP A 51 -28.71 -85.50 -35.59
C ASP A 51 -28.69 -85.60 -37.12
N SER A 52 -29.88 -85.60 -37.71
CA SER A 52 -30.06 -85.67 -39.17
C SER A 52 -29.59 -84.44 -39.91
N ASP A 53 -29.48 -83.30 -39.21
CA ASP A 53 -29.24 -81.99 -39.81
C ASP A 53 -27.73 -81.68 -39.84
N VAL A 54 -26.97 -82.27 -38.90
CA VAL A 54 -25.50 -82.26 -38.88
C VAL A 54 -24.89 -83.36 -39.75
N PHE A 55 -25.44 -84.59 -39.72
CA PHE A 55 -24.86 -85.77 -40.39
C PHE A 55 -25.57 -86.17 -41.71
N ASP A 56 -25.99 -85.19 -42.51
CA ASP A 56 -26.64 -85.40 -43.82
C ASP A 56 -25.65 -85.72 -44.97
N GLY A 57 -26.14 -86.37 -46.02
CA GLY A 57 -25.47 -86.51 -47.32
C GLY A 57 -24.63 -87.77 -47.56
N ASP A 58 -24.51 -88.15 -48.83
CA ASP A 58 -24.02 -89.46 -49.31
C ASP A 58 -22.52 -89.78 -49.07
N ASP A 59 -21.68 -88.80 -48.75
CA ASP A 59 -20.26 -89.04 -48.43
C ASP A 59 -20.12 -89.46 -46.97
N THR A 60 -19.92 -90.76 -46.74
CA THR A 60 -19.72 -91.35 -45.40
C THR A 60 -18.24 -91.61 -45.08
N SER A 61 -17.29 -90.95 -45.77
CA SER A 61 -15.86 -91.26 -45.62
C SER A 61 -15.32 -90.97 -44.21
N LEU A 62 -14.37 -91.78 -43.74
CA LEU A 62 -13.77 -91.62 -42.39
C LEU A 62 -13.18 -90.21 -42.12
N VAL A 63 -12.71 -89.50 -43.15
CA VAL A 63 -12.21 -88.13 -42.99
C VAL A 63 -13.36 -87.20 -42.61
N ARG A 64 -14.44 -87.21 -43.43
CA ARG A 64 -15.64 -86.42 -43.16
C ARG A 64 -16.31 -86.82 -41.85
N LEU A 65 -16.37 -88.13 -41.54
CA LEU A 65 -16.88 -88.65 -40.27
C LEU A 65 -16.16 -88.02 -39.07
N VAL A 66 -14.83 -87.96 -39.10
CA VAL A 66 -14.02 -87.37 -38.03
C VAL A 66 -14.26 -85.86 -37.96
N ASP A 67 -14.13 -85.13 -39.07
CA ASP A 67 -14.30 -83.67 -39.11
C ASP A 67 -15.69 -83.24 -38.65
N GLU A 68 -16.75 -83.92 -39.11
CA GLU A 68 -18.14 -83.64 -38.76
C GLU A 68 -18.44 -84.00 -37.30
N THR A 69 -17.85 -85.08 -36.76
CA THR A 69 -17.99 -85.43 -35.34
C THR A 69 -17.27 -84.41 -34.45
N TYR A 70 -16.09 -83.93 -34.83
CA TYR A 70 -15.42 -82.82 -34.13
C TYR A 70 -16.25 -81.52 -34.21
N ARG A 71 -16.89 -81.23 -35.35
CA ARG A 71 -17.78 -80.08 -35.49
C ARG A 71 -19.01 -80.20 -34.59
N TYR A 72 -19.66 -81.35 -34.54
CA TYR A 72 -20.76 -81.63 -33.60
C TYR A 72 -20.34 -81.41 -32.14
N PHE A 73 -19.14 -81.86 -31.77
CA PHE A 73 -18.58 -81.63 -30.43
C PHE A 73 -18.40 -80.15 -30.07
N VAL A 74 -17.86 -79.34 -31.00
CA VAL A 74 -17.61 -77.92 -30.76
C VAL A 74 -18.87 -77.07 -30.89
N ASP A 75 -19.61 -77.22 -31.98
CA ASP A 75 -20.75 -76.35 -32.33
C ASP A 75 -22.05 -76.73 -31.62
N THR A 76 -22.28 -78.02 -31.35
CA THR A 76 -23.55 -78.53 -30.77
C THR A 76 -23.41 -78.88 -29.29
N LEU A 77 -22.36 -79.64 -28.92
CA LEU A 77 -22.13 -80.05 -27.52
C LEU A 77 -21.34 -79.01 -26.71
N GLY A 78 -20.63 -78.08 -27.35
CA GLY A 78 -19.82 -77.04 -26.68
C GLY A 78 -18.61 -77.59 -25.90
N ILE A 79 -18.12 -78.78 -26.22
CA ILE A 79 -17.10 -79.51 -25.46
C ILE A 79 -16.07 -80.12 -26.41
N GLU A 80 -14.78 -79.84 -26.21
CA GLU A 80 -13.71 -80.55 -26.91
C GLU A 80 -13.66 -82.03 -26.48
N PRO A 81 -13.57 -82.99 -27.41
CA PRO A 81 -13.78 -84.41 -27.08
C PRO A 81 -12.64 -85.09 -26.32
N GLY A 82 -11.46 -84.46 -26.13
CA GLY A 82 -10.31 -85.01 -25.41
C GLY A 82 -9.66 -86.28 -26.00
N ILE A 83 -10.32 -86.92 -26.96
CA ILE A 83 -9.81 -88.09 -27.70
C ILE A 83 -8.86 -87.60 -28.78
N SER A 84 -7.63 -88.11 -28.76
CA SER A 84 -6.67 -87.91 -29.84
C SER A 84 -7.02 -88.83 -31.00
N VAL A 85 -7.55 -88.26 -32.08
CA VAL A 85 -7.84 -88.99 -33.33
C VAL A 85 -6.65 -88.82 -34.30
N PRO A 86 -6.03 -89.94 -34.74
CA PRO A 86 -4.97 -89.92 -35.75
C PRO A 86 -5.54 -89.65 -37.16
N ASP A 87 -4.66 -89.47 -38.15
CA ASP A 87 -5.03 -89.22 -39.54
C ASP A 87 -6.08 -90.24 -40.03
N ALA A 88 -7.25 -89.75 -40.45
CA ALA A 88 -8.37 -90.59 -40.87
C ALA A 88 -8.09 -91.39 -42.17
N VAL A 89 -7.04 -91.03 -42.93
CA VAL A 89 -6.52 -91.87 -44.02
C VAL A 89 -5.79 -93.11 -43.46
N ALA A 90 -5.05 -92.95 -42.36
CA ALA A 90 -4.35 -94.05 -41.68
C ALA A 90 -5.32 -94.99 -40.94
N ALA A 91 -6.43 -94.47 -40.40
CA ALA A 91 -7.51 -95.24 -39.80
C ALA A 91 -8.11 -96.35 -40.70
N ARG A 92 -7.98 -96.25 -42.02
CA ARG A 92 -8.36 -97.32 -42.97
C ARG A 92 -7.40 -98.52 -42.97
N SER A 93 -6.21 -98.37 -42.41
CA SER A 93 -5.09 -99.34 -42.45
C SER A 93 -4.75 -99.92 -41.07
N SER A 94 -5.05 -99.21 -39.98
CA SER A 94 -4.74 -99.64 -38.62
C SER A 94 -6.00 -99.83 -37.76
N ARG A 95 -6.13 -101.00 -37.13
CA ARG A 95 -7.23 -101.30 -36.20
C ARG A 95 -7.24 -100.37 -34.97
N HIS A 96 -6.07 -99.94 -34.51
CA HIS A 96 -5.95 -99.03 -33.37
C HIS A 96 -6.49 -97.64 -33.70
N GLU A 97 -6.16 -97.15 -34.91
CA GLU A 97 -6.57 -95.84 -35.38
C GLU A 97 -8.07 -95.81 -35.70
N LEU A 98 -8.61 -96.89 -36.31
CA LEU A 98 -10.05 -97.09 -36.45
C LEU A 98 -10.76 -97.15 -35.09
N ALA A 99 -10.21 -97.86 -34.11
CA ALA A 99 -10.77 -97.90 -32.76
C ALA A 99 -10.76 -96.51 -32.09
N SER A 100 -9.78 -95.66 -32.35
CA SER A 100 -9.78 -94.27 -31.86
C SER A 100 -10.84 -93.40 -32.55
N VAL A 101 -11.08 -93.56 -33.86
CA VAL A 101 -12.21 -92.92 -34.56
C VAL A 101 -13.55 -93.38 -33.98
N LEU A 102 -13.73 -94.69 -33.78
CA LEU A 102 -14.99 -95.21 -33.23
C LEU A 102 -15.19 -94.91 -31.74
N ARG A 103 -14.12 -94.65 -30.98
CA ARG A 103 -14.20 -94.05 -29.64
C ARG A 103 -14.73 -92.61 -29.70
N LEU A 104 -14.32 -91.79 -30.68
CA LEU A 104 -14.90 -90.45 -30.91
C LEU A 104 -16.39 -90.53 -31.27
N VAL A 105 -16.78 -91.44 -32.17
CA VAL A 105 -18.20 -91.69 -32.50
C VAL A 105 -18.99 -92.13 -31.27
N THR A 106 -18.44 -93.05 -30.47
CA THR A 106 -19.05 -93.49 -29.19
C THR A 106 -19.21 -92.32 -28.23
N ALA A 107 -18.22 -91.42 -28.15
CA ALA A 107 -18.28 -90.23 -27.30
C ALA A 107 -19.43 -89.30 -27.71
N ALA A 108 -19.60 -89.05 -29.02
CA ALA A 108 -20.67 -88.21 -29.55
C ALA A 108 -22.04 -88.82 -29.24
N ILE A 109 -22.20 -90.14 -29.47
CA ILE A 109 -23.42 -90.88 -29.12
C ILE A 109 -23.74 -90.73 -27.63
N VAL A 110 -22.78 -90.95 -26.74
CA VAL A 110 -23.01 -90.91 -25.28
C VAL A 110 -23.33 -89.51 -24.76
N LYS A 111 -22.79 -88.46 -25.38
CA LYS A 111 -23.03 -87.05 -24.98
C LYS A 111 -24.26 -86.42 -25.65
N SER A 112 -24.82 -87.04 -26.68
CA SER A 112 -26.04 -86.59 -27.38
C SER A 112 -27.31 -86.67 -26.52
N GLU A 113 -28.38 -85.98 -26.93
CA GLU A 113 -29.72 -86.16 -26.35
C GLU A 113 -30.38 -87.51 -26.74
N ALA A 114 -29.94 -88.13 -27.85
CA ALA A 114 -30.41 -89.43 -28.31
C ALA A 114 -29.71 -90.63 -27.59
N ASN A 115 -28.90 -90.35 -26.57
CA ASN A 115 -28.09 -91.36 -25.89
C ASN A 115 -28.93 -92.47 -25.23
N GLU A 116 -30.12 -92.18 -24.68
CA GLU A 116 -31.00 -93.18 -24.07
C GLU A 116 -31.41 -94.28 -25.07
N ALA A 117 -31.67 -93.91 -26.33
CA ALA A 117 -32.05 -94.86 -27.38
C ALA A 117 -30.85 -95.70 -27.84
N LEU A 118 -29.72 -95.07 -28.14
CA LEU A 118 -28.56 -95.78 -28.69
C LEU A 118 -27.77 -96.57 -27.64
N ILE A 119 -27.68 -96.09 -26.40
CA ILE A 119 -27.16 -96.89 -25.27
C ILE A 119 -28.18 -97.97 -24.89
N GLY A 120 -29.49 -97.69 -24.99
CA GLY A 120 -30.55 -98.71 -24.85
C GLY A 120 -30.34 -99.91 -25.79
N ALA A 121 -29.88 -99.67 -27.03
CA ALA A 121 -29.52 -100.74 -27.97
C ALA A 121 -28.32 -101.59 -27.51
N VAL A 122 -27.39 -101.06 -26.71
CA VAL A 122 -26.29 -101.86 -26.12
C VAL A 122 -26.85 -102.96 -25.22
N HIS A 123 -27.91 -102.69 -24.45
CA HIS A 123 -28.52 -103.70 -23.57
C HIS A 123 -29.25 -104.84 -24.29
N ALA A 124 -29.44 -104.75 -25.63
CA ALA A 124 -29.95 -105.85 -26.44
C ALA A 124 -28.85 -106.83 -26.92
N LEU A 125 -27.56 -106.49 -26.75
CA LEU A 125 -26.43 -107.29 -27.22
C LEU A 125 -26.12 -108.49 -26.31
N PRO A 126 -25.39 -109.50 -26.80
CA PRO A 126 -24.71 -110.48 -25.96
C PRO A 126 -23.87 -109.83 -24.85
N VAL A 127 -23.90 -110.40 -23.63
CA VAL A 127 -23.27 -109.84 -22.42
C VAL A 127 -21.78 -109.52 -22.61
N GLU A 128 -21.07 -110.32 -23.41
CA GLU A 128 -19.65 -110.10 -23.73
C GLU A 128 -19.42 -108.76 -24.44
N HIS A 129 -20.25 -108.41 -25.43
CA HIS A 129 -20.20 -107.11 -26.09
C HIS A 129 -20.72 -105.97 -25.20
N GLN A 130 -21.71 -106.23 -24.33
CA GLN A 130 -22.19 -105.22 -23.36
C GLN A 130 -21.06 -104.75 -22.45
N VAL A 131 -20.31 -105.70 -21.85
CA VAL A 131 -19.20 -105.39 -20.93
C VAL A 131 -18.12 -104.58 -21.64
N VAL A 132 -17.74 -104.96 -22.86
CA VAL A 132 -16.74 -104.26 -23.67
C VAL A 132 -17.19 -102.82 -23.98
N LEU A 133 -18.43 -102.61 -24.43
CA LEU A 133 -18.92 -101.27 -24.79
C LEU A 133 -19.08 -100.38 -23.56
N MET A 134 -19.59 -100.90 -22.44
CA MET A 134 -19.66 -100.15 -21.17
C MET A 134 -18.27 -99.71 -20.69
N GLN A 135 -17.27 -100.59 -20.73
CA GLN A 135 -15.88 -100.24 -20.38
C GLN A 135 -15.29 -99.16 -21.31
N VAL A 136 -15.56 -99.21 -22.62
CA VAL A 136 -15.08 -98.17 -23.55
C VAL A 136 -15.83 -96.85 -23.33
N ILE A 137 -17.12 -96.89 -23.03
CA ILE A 137 -17.92 -95.70 -22.67
C ILE A 137 -17.40 -95.05 -21.38
N GLU A 138 -17.08 -95.83 -20.35
CA GLU A 138 -16.43 -95.34 -19.12
C GLU A 138 -15.06 -94.69 -19.39
N GLN A 139 -14.22 -95.33 -20.21
CA GLN A 139 -12.90 -94.80 -20.60
C GLN A 139 -13.01 -93.49 -21.40
N VAL A 140 -13.94 -93.43 -22.35
CA VAL A 140 -14.24 -92.26 -23.19
C VAL A 140 -14.71 -91.10 -22.31
N LEU A 141 -15.67 -91.34 -21.42
CA LEU A 141 -16.15 -90.31 -20.49
C LEU A 141 -15.04 -89.83 -19.55
N ALA A 142 -14.23 -90.73 -19.01
CA ALA A 142 -13.11 -90.38 -18.14
C ALA A 142 -12.03 -89.53 -18.87
N ALA A 143 -11.78 -89.81 -20.15
CA ALA A 143 -10.86 -89.02 -20.98
C ALA A 143 -11.39 -87.62 -21.28
N MET A 144 -12.66 -87.49 -21.68
CA MET A 144 -13.33 -86.19 -21.86
C MET A 144 -13.26 -85.35 -20.58
N ASP A 145 -13.65 -85.96 -19.45
CA ASP A 145 -13.64 -85.34 -18.12
C ASP A 145 -12.24 -84.89 -17.68
N ALA A 146 -11.18 -85.61 -18.07
CA ALA A 146 -9.80 -85.23 -17.79
C ALA A 146 -9.37 -84.02 -18.64
N HIS A 147 -9.61 -84.06 -19.96
CA HIS A 147 -9.29 -82.98 -20.89
C HIS A 147 -10.01 -81.67 -20.52
N GLN A 148 -11.30 -81.75 -20.18
CA GLN A 148 -12.08 -80.58 -19.76
C GLN A 148 -11.53 -79.96 -18.46
N ARG A 149 -11.10 -80.78 -17.49
CA ARG A 149 -10.45 -80.29 -16.25
C ARG A 149 -9.10 -79.62 -16.53
N GLU A 150 -8.30 -80.16 -17.44
CA GLU A 150 -7.02 -79.57 -17.83
C GLU A 150 -7.21 -78.23 -18.56
N SER A 151 -8.11 -78.17 -19.53
CA SER A 151 -8.47 -76.94 -20.25
C SER A 151 -8.95 -75.83 -19.30
N HIS A 152 -9.87 -76.15 -18.38
CA HIS A 152 -10.31 -75.21 -17.34
C HIS A 152 -9.18 -74.79 -16.38
N ALA A 153 -8.27 -75.69 -16.02
CA ALA A 153 -7.13 -75.37 -15.16
C ALA A 153 -6.12 -74.42 -15.85
N VAL A 154 -5.87 -74.62 -17.16
CA VAL A 154 -5.05 -73.72 -17.97
C VAL A 154 -5.70 -72.35 -18.10
N ALA A 155 -7.00 -72.29 -18.41
CA ALA A 155 -7.76 -71.03 -18.51
C ALA A 155 -7.75 -70.25 -17.18
N ALA A 156 -8.06 -70.91 -16.06
CA ALA A 156 -8.01 -70.30 -14.73
C ALA A 156 -6.60 -69.86 -14.33
N SER A 157 -5.55 -70.60 -14.71
CA SER A 157 -4.16 -70.20 -14.48
C SER A 157 -3.80 -68.91 -15.24
N ALA A 158 -4.22 -68.80 -16.50
CA ALA A 158 -4.01 -67.61 -17.32
C ALA A 158 -4.79 -66.39 -16.78
N GLU A 159 -6.04 -66.58 -16.34
CA GLU A 159 -6.83 -65.54 -15.67
C GLU A 159 -6.15 -65.08 -14.37
N ILE A 160 -5.70 -66.02 -13.52
CA ILE A 160 -4.97 -65.72 -12.29
C ILE A 160 -3.68 -64.94 -12.57
N GLU A 161 -2.94 -65.26 -13.64
CA GLU A 161 -1.76 -64.48 -14.03
C GLU A 161 -2.12 -63.07 -14.53
N SER A 162 -3.22 -62.94 -15.27
CA SER A 162 -3.78 -61.64 -15.69
C SER A 162 -4.15 -60.77 -14.48
N LEU A 163 -4.92 -61.32 -13.54
CA LEU A 163 -5.32 -60.64 -12.31
C LEU A 163 -4.11 -60.26 -11.43
N ARG A 164 -3.06 -61.09 -11.38
CA ARG A 164 -1.80 -60.76 -10.69
C ARG A 164 -1.04 -59.60 -11.37
N LYS A 165 -1.02 -59.54 -12.70
CA LYS A 165 -0.43 -58.42 -13.46
C LYS A 165 -1.20 -57.13 -13.20
N GLU A 166 -2.53 -57.18 -13.21
CA GLU A 166 -3.39 -56.03 -12.92
C GLU A 166 -3.27 -55.58 -11.45
N GLN A 167 -3.25 -56.50 -10.48
CA GLN A 167 -3.00 -56.18 -9.08
C GLN A 167 -1.64 -55.48 -8.90
N LYS A 168 -0.59 -55.92 -9.61
CA LYS A 168 0.72 -55.25 -9.58
C LYS A 168 0.66 -53.84 -10.18
N ARG A 169 -0.10 -53.64 -11.26
CA ARG A 169 -0.32 -52.32 -11.88
C ARG A 169 -1.04 -51.36 -10.94
N LEU A 170 -2.14 -51.82 -10.32
CA LEU A 170 -2.91 -51.04 -9.35
C LEU A 170 -2.09 -50.70 -8.10
N ASN A 171 -1.31 -51.64 -7.58
CA ASN A 171 -0.41 -51.37 -6.45
C ASN A 171 0.66 -50.31 -6.78
N GLY A 172 1.16 -50.26 -8.01
CA GLY A 172 2.06 -49.20 -8.47
C GLY A 172 1.40 -47.82 -8.43
N ILE A 173 0.20 -47.71 -9.01
CA ILE A 173 -0.59 -46.47 -9.01
C ILE A 173 -0.95 -46.01 -7.58
N VAL A 174 -1.23 -46.95 -6.66
CA VAL A 174 -1.44 -46.64 -5.24
C VAL A 174 -0.17 -46.09 -4.57
N SER A 175 1.02 -46.61 -4.91
CA SER A 175 2.30 -46.03 -4.44
C SER A 175 2.50 -44.61 -4.96
N GLU A 176 2.28 -44.38 -6.26
CA GLU A 176 2.40 -43.06 -6.88
C GLU A 176 1.47 -42.02 -6.22
N TYR A 177 0.23 -42.39 -5.89
CA TYR A 177 -0.69 -41.51 -5.16
C TYR A 177 -0.30 -41.30 -3.69
N GLN A 178 0.33 -42.26 -3.03
CA GLN A 178 0.86 -42.10 -1.65
C GLN A 178 2.09 -41.16 -1.63
N GLU A 179 2.96 -41.26 -2.63
CA GLU A 179 4.09 -40.34 -2.83
C GLU A 179 3.61 -38.92 -3.14
N GLN A 180 2.59 -38.77 -4.00
CA GLN A 180 1.96 -37.46 -4.27
C GLN A 180 1.28 -36.87 -3.04
N LEU A 181 0.57 -37.68 -2.25
CA LEU A 181 -0.09 -37.24 -1.01
C LEU A 181 0.93 -36.75 0.02
N THR A 182 1.97 -37.54 0.31
CA THR A 182 3.00 -37.18 1.29
C THR A 182 3.81 -35.95 0.86
N ALA A 183 4.06 -35.77 -0.45
CA ALA A 183 4.65 -34.55 -0.98
C ALA A 183 3.74 -33.31 -0.80
N ALA A 184 2.43 -33.46 -1.02
CA ALA A 184 1.45 -32.39 -0.79
C ALA A 184 1.30 -32.04 0.69
N GLU A 185 1.29 -33.03 1.59
CA GLU A 185 1.26 -32.85 3.05
C GLU A 185 2.51 -32.08 3.54
N LEU A 186 3.70 -32.45 3.05
CA LEU A 186 4.94 -31.74 3.35
C LEU A 186 4.90 -30.28 2.89
N HIS A 187 4.35 -30.00 1.70
CA HIS A 187 4.20 -28.64 1.21
C HIS A 187 3.17 -27.82 2.02
N VAL A 188 2.09 -28.45 2.48
CA VAL A 188 1.13 -27.82 3.41
C VAL A 188 1.79 -27.48 4.75
N GLU A 189 2.68 -28.30 5.30
CA GLU A 189 3.44 -27.94 6.51
C GLU A 189 4.46 -26.81 6.27
N GLN A 190 5.12 -26.76 5.12
CA GLN A 190 5.98 -25.63 4.73
C GLN A 190 5.18 -24.32 4.74
N LEU A 191 4.04 -24.28 4.05
CA LEU A 191 3.16 -23.11 4.03
C LEU A 191 2.62 -22.76 5.44
N ARG A 192 2.35 -23.77 6.29
CA ARG A 192 1.98 -23.56 7.70
C ARG A 192 3.12 -22.95 8.52
N THR A 193 4.39 -23.22 8.21
CA THR A 193 5.53 -22.54 8.84
C THR A 193 5.70 -21.11 8.32
N GLU A 194 5.62 -20.88 7.01
CA GLU A 194 5.71 -19.53 6.42
C GLU A 194 4.61 -18.60 6.94
N ILE A 195 3.36 -19.09 7.06
CA ILE A 195 2.24 -18.32 7.63
C ILE A 195 2.52 -17.93 9.09
N LYS A 196 3.15 -18.81 9.90
CA LYS A 196 3.53 -18.48 11.29
C LYS A 196 4.61 -17.40 11.32
N GLU A 197 5.65 -17.50 10.49
CA GLU A 197 6.73 -16.51 10.40
C GLU A 197 6.24 -15.14 9.89
N LEU A 198 5.40 -15.12 8.86
CA LEU A 198 4.75 -13.91 8.37
C LEU A 198 3.81 -13.30 9.43
N SER A 199 3.12 -14.12 10.23
CA SER A 199 2.27 -13.62 11.32
C SER A 199 3.09 -12.98 12.45
N SER A 200 4.23 -13.56 12.83
CA SER A 200 5.10 -12.99 13.88
C SER A 200 5.82 -11.72 13.39
N ALA A 201 6.29 -11.70 12.14
CA ALA A 201 6.79 -10.48 11.50
C ALA A 201 5.72 -9.38 11.46
N ALA A 202 4.46 -9.72 11.15
CA ALA A 202 3.35 -8.76 11.18
C ALA A 202 2.97 -8.30 12.60
N THR A 203 3.25 -9.06 13.66
CA THR A 203 3.13 -8.55 15.04
C THR A 203 4.28 -7.60 15.40
N LEU A 204 5.52 -7.92 14.99
CA LEU A 204 6.69 -7.07 15.24
C LEU A 204 6.62 -5.72 14.50
N LEU A 205 6.10 -5.71 13.27
CA LEU A 205 5.86 -4.46 12.55
C LEU A 205 4.88 -3.56 13.31
N ARG A 206 3.77 -4.12 13.85
CA ARG A 206 2.80 -3.33 14.62
C ARG A 206 3.38 -2.74 15.91
N THR A 207 4.30 -3.42 16.60
CA THR A 207 4.98 -2.83 17.76
C THR A 207 5.93 -1.70 17.35
N VAL A 208 6.64 -1.84 16.23
CA VAL A 208 7.48 -0.76 15.67
C VAL A 208 6.62 0.44 15.21
N GLU A 209 5.41 0.23 14.71
CA GLU A 209 4.47 1.32 14.41
C GLU A 209 3.98 2.04 15.68
N GLN A 210 3.68 1.30 16.75
CA GLN A 210 3.34 1.88 18.06
C GLN A 210 4.50 2.67 18.68
N GLU A 211 5.73 2.17 18.57
CA GLU A 211 6.95 2.88 18.99
C GLU A 211 7.16 4.16 18.16
N ARG A 212 7.04 4.09 16.83
CA ARG A 212 7.10 5.25 15.92
C ARG A 212 6.11 6.34 16.31
N ASP A 213 4.86 5.97 16.59
CA ASP A 213 3.80 6.93 16.89
C ASP A 213 3.97 7.51 18.31
N SER A 214 4.39 6.72 19.30
CA SER A 214 4.81 7.23 20.62
C SER A 214 5.98 8.22 20.55
N MET A 215 6.98 7.95 19.70
CA MET A 215 8.10 8.86 19.46
C MET A 215 7.67 10.13 18.70
N ARG A 216 6.61 10.07 17.89
CA ARG A 216 6.00 11.23 17.22
C ARG A 216 5.28 12.12 18.23
N ASP A 217 4.46 11.56 19.11
CA ASP A 217 3.77 12.30 20.15
C ASP A 217 4.76 13.04 21.07
N GLN A 218 5.86 12.37 21.46
CA GLN A 218 6.97 13.00 22.18
C GLN A 218 7.62 14.14 21.40
N LEU A 219 7.89 13.98 20.09
CA LEU A 219 8.46 15.04 19.27
C LEU A 219 7.54 16.28 19.18
N ASP A 220 6.23 16.07 19.10
CA ASP A 220 5.27 17.16 19.00
C ASP A 220 5.05 17.85 20.39
N GLU A 221 5.20 17.12 21.51
CA GLU A 221 5.35 17.72 22.85
C GLU A 221 6.63 18.58 22.96
N TRP A 222 7.79 18.06 22.50
CA TRP A 222 9.04 18.82 22.50
C TRP A 222 8.97 20.07 21.61
N ARG A 223 8.27 20.03 20.47
CA ARG A 223 7.99 21.24 19.66
C ARG A 223 7.25 22.30 20.47
N TYR A 224 6.17 21.90 21.16
CA TYR A 224 5.38 22.81 21.98
C TYR A 224 6.21 23.43 23.12
N ILE A 225 7.09 22.65 23.76
CA ILE A 225 8.03 23.15 24.78
C ILE A 225 9.01 24.16 24.18
N VAL A 226 9.58 23.89 22.99
CA VAL A 226 10.50 24.79 22.30
C VAL A 226 9.81 26.09 21.86
N GLU A 227 8.60 26.02 21.28
CA GLU A 227 7.81 27.20 20.95
C GLU A 227 7.50 28.06 22.19
N LYS A 228 7.19 27.41 23.32
CA LYS A 228 6.95 28.10 24.58
C LYS A 228 8.21 28.78 25.12
N SER A 229 9.38 28.13 25.03
CA SER A 229 10.68 28.74 25.38
C SER A 229 10.97 29.95 24.51
N GLY A 230 10.79 29.83 23.19
CA GLY A 230 11.00 30.94 22.25
C GLY A 230 10.15 32.16 22.57
N ARG A 231 8.87 31.98 22.95
CA ARG A 231 7.99 33.07 23.41
C ARG A 231 8.49 33.72 24.71
N GLN A 232 9.03 32.95 25.64
CA GLN A 232 9.63 33.45 26.88
C GLN A 232 10.96 34.19 26.62
N GLU A 233 11.80 33.73 25.68
CA GLU A 233 13.02 34.41 25.24
C GLU A 233 12.71 35.74 24.54
N ASP A 234 11.60 35.80 23.80
CA ASP A 234 11.05 37.00 23.18
C ASP A 234 10.60 38.04 24.23
N GLU A 235 9.94 37.59 25.30
CA GLU A 235 9.54 38.41 26.44
C GLU A 235 10.74 38.92 27.23
N LEU A 236 11.72 38.06 27.53
CA LEU A 236 12.99 38.44 28.15
C LEU A 236 13.75 39.44 27.27
N SER A 237 13.73 39.29 25.94
CA SER A 237 14.34 40.24 24.99
C SER A 237 13.63 41.60 25.00
N LYS A 238 12.30 41.64 25.11
CA LYS A 238 11.52 42.89 25.27
C LYS A 238 11.82 43.56 26.62
N ILE A 239 11.97 42.79 27.70
CA ILE A 239 12.36 43.30 29.03
C ILE A 239 13.80 43.84 29.00
N LYS A 240 14.73 43.14 28.36
CA LYS A 240 16.14 43.56 28.23
C LYS A 240 16.27 44.88 27.47
N ARG A 241 15.59 45.04 26.33
CA ARG A 241 15.57 46.33 25.59
C ARG A 241 15.05 47.47 26.47
N ARG A 242 13.91 47.28 27.14
CA ARG A 242 13.37 48.29 28.09
C ARG A 242 14.34 48.64 29.24
N ALA A 243 15.16 47.68 29.68
CA ALA A 243 16.18 47.93 30.71
C ALA A 243 17.41 48.66 30.15
N GLU A 244 17.77 48.42 28.89
CA GLU A 244 18.79 49.17 28.14
C GLU A 244 18.32 50.61 27.89
N ASP A 245 17.10 50.80 27.38
CA ASP A 245 16.42 52.10 27.20
C ASP A 245 16.38 52.90 28.52
N ALA A 246 15.97 52.27 29.61
CA ALA A 246 15.94 52.89 30.94
C ALA A 246 17.36 53.18 31.48
N GLY A 247 18.37 52.42 31.06
CA GLY A 247 19.78 52.69 31.34
C GLY A 247 20.28 53.94 30.62
N ASP A 248 19.90 54.12 29.35
CA ASP A 248 20.25 55.30 28.55
C ASP A 248 19.48 56.55 28.98
N LEU A 249 18.20 56.45 29.33
CA LEU A 249 17.46 57.54 29.98
C LEU A 249 18.16 57.97 31.30
N ARG A 250 18.62 57.02 32.12
CA ARG A 250 19.43 57.31 33.33
C ARG A 250 20.83 57.87 33.02
N ARG A 251 21.35 57.75 31.80
CA ARG A 251 22.59 58.45 31.37
C ARG A 251 22.24 59.87 30.93
N GLN A 252 21.23 60.05 30.08
CA GLN A 252 20.74 61.34 29.62
C GLN A 252 20.32 62.26 30.78
N ILE A 253 19.57 61.74 31.75
CA ILE A 253 19.20 62.47 32.98
C ILE A 253 20.45 62.99 33.70
N ARG A 254 21.46 62.15 33.95
CA ARG A 254 22.72 62.59 34.58
C ARG A 254 23.51 63.59 33.75
N THR A 255 23.47 63.51 32.42
CA THR A 255 24.07 64.54 31.55
C THR A 255 23.29 65.86 31.61
N LEU A 256 21.96 65.83 31.76
CA LEU A 256 21.13 67.03 31.94
C LEU A 256 21.31 67.62 33.36
N GLU A 257 21.36 66.80 34.41
CA GLU A 257 21.72 67.21 35.78
C GLU A 257 23.11 67.88 35.81
N GLN A 258 24.10 67.27 35.15
CA GLN A 258 25.45 67.85 35.05
C GLN A 258 25.47 69.17 34.25
N LYS A 259 24.66 69.29 33.19
CA LYS A 259 24.48 70.54 32.43
C LYS A 259 23.81 71.61 33.28
N ASN A 260 22.71 71.30 33.97
CA ASN A 260 22.04 72.23 34.88
C ASN A 260 23.00 72.71 35.97
N ALA A 261 23.72 71.80 36.63
CA ALA A 261 24.74 72.15 37.62
C ALA A 261 25.93 72.96 37.04
N SER A 262 26.19 72.90 35.73
CA SER A 262 27.14 73.80 35.07
C SER A 262 26.55 75.18 34.74
N LEU A 263 25.28 75.24 34.33
CA LEU A 263 24.54 76.49 34.08
C LEU A 263 24.25 77.25 35.36
N GLU A 264 23.95 76.56 36.46
CA GLU A 264 23.84 77.12 37.81
C GLU A 264 25.15 77.81 38.22
N ARG A 265 26.29 77.12 38.07
CA ARG A 265 27.62 77.74 38.30
C ARG A 265 27.94 78.88 37.32
N GLU A 266 27.49 78.81 36.07
CA GLU A 266 27.65 79.88 35.09
C GLU A 266 26.81 81.12 35.47
N VAL A 267 25.61 80.92 36.02
CA VAL A 267 24.75 81.98 36.58
C VAL A 267 25.34 82.54 37.88
N GLU A 268 25.85 81.70 38.78
CA GLU A 268 26.60 82.14 39.97
C GLU A 268 27.83 82.96 39.59
N LEU A 269 28.60 82.52 38.58
CA LEU A 269 29.75 83.27 38.05
C LEU A 269 29.33 84.58 37.37
N ARG A 270 28.22 84.62 36.62
CA ARG A 270 27.67 85.87 36.06
C ARG A 270 27.18 86.82 37.15
N ASN A 271 26.55 86.31 38.20
CA ASN A 271 26.08 87.10 39.33
C ASN A 271 27.25 87.61 40.18
N SER A 272 28.30 86.79 40.36
CA SER A 272 29.55 87.19 41.01
C SER A 272 30.34 88.20 40.17
N SER A 273 30.37 88.05 38.84
CA SER A 273 30.93 89.06 37.94
C SER A 273 30.15 90.36 38.04
N ARG A 274 28.81 90.34 37.94
CA ARG A 274 27.98 91.54 38.13
C ARG A 274 28.20 92.19 39.49
N ALA A 275 28.28 91.41 40.57
CA ALA A 275 28.59 91.94 41.89
C ALA A 275 30.00 92.56 41.96
N ALA A 276 30.97 92.00 41.24
CA ALA A 276 32.31 92.57 41.11
C ALA A 276 32.34 93.83 40.23
N ASP A 277 31.60 93.86 39.12
CA ASP A 277 31.42 95.02 38.24
C ASP A 277 30.69 96.16 38.98
N GLU A 278 29.69 95.83 39.80
CA GLU A 278 29.02 96.74 40.73
C GLU A 278 29.96 97.19 41.87
N GLN A 279 30.85 96.31 42.36
CA GLN A 279 31.85 96.65 43.36
C GLN A 279 32.96 97.56 42.81
N ASP A 280 33.41 97.37 41.57
CA ASP A 280 34.37 98.26 40.91
C ASP A 280 33.70 99.56 40.43
N SER A 281 32.42 99.54 40.05
CA SER A 281 31.61 100.73 39.79
C SER A 281 31.41 101.58 41.05
N THR A 282 31.10 100.94 42.19
CA THR A 282 31.03 101.62 43.50
C THR A 282 32.41 102.05 44.00
N ALA A 283 33.49 101.32 43.70
CA ALA A 283 34.85 101.76 43.97
C ALA A 283 35.30 102.93 43.07
N ALA A 284 34.88 102.97 41.81
CA ALA A 284 35.18 104.05 40.87
C ALA A 284 34.44 105.35 41.25
N THR A 285 33.15 105.25 41.57
CA THR A 285 32.39 106.38 42.12
C THR A 285 32.94 106.83 43.48
N GLN A 286 33.36 105.93 44.37
CA GLN A 286 34.03 106.28 45.64
C GLN A 286 35.44 106.89 45.44
N ARG A 287 36.15 106.59 44.34
CA ARG A 287 37.37 107.31 43.94
C ARG A 287 37.04 108.71 43.41
N SER A 288 35.93 108.87 42.69
CA SER A 288 35.45 110.15 42.19
C SER A 288 34.98 111.08 43.32
N THR A 289 34.22 110.60 44.31
CA THR A 289 33.84 111.41 45.48
C THR A 289 35.08 111.88 46.25
N ARG A 290 36.07 111.01 46.47
CA ARG A 290 37.36 111.39 47.09
C ARG A 290 38.19 112.39 46.29
N MET A 291 37.93 112.56 44.99
CA MET A 291 38.53 113.63 44.19
C MET A 291 37.77 114.94 44.40
N LEU A 292 36.43 114.90 44.36
CA LEU A 292 35.56 116.05 44.61
C LEU A 292 35.71 116.59 46.04
N GLU A 293 35.87 115.72 47.04
CA GLU A 293 36.16 116.08 48.45
C GLU A 293 37.46 116.90 48.57
N ARG A 294 38.50 116.55 47.81
CA ARG A 294 39.76 117.31 47.77
C ARG A 294 39.58 118.67 47.08
N GLN A 295 38.86 118.70 45.96
CA GLN A 295 38.56 119.95 45.26
C GLN A 295 37.71 120.90 46.13
N CYS A 296 36.80 120.37 46.94
CA CYS A 296 36.07 121.17 47.94
C CYS A 296 37.02 121.76 48.98
N ALA A 297 37.94 120.97 49.55
CA ALA A 297 38.91 121.46 50.53
C ALA A 297 39.89 122.50 49.94
N GLU A 298 40.33 122.33 48.69
CA GLU A 298 41.16 123.30 47.96
C GLU A 298 40.40 124.62 47.71
N LEU A 299 39.11 124.54 47.35
CA LEU A 299 38.24 125.72 47.18
C LEU A 299 37.95 126.43 48.52
N GLU A 300 37.72 125.69 49.61
CA GLU A 300 37.56 126.27 50.95
C GLU A 300 38.83 127.01 51.39
N GLN A 301 40.02 126.48 51.08
CA GLN A 301 41.30 127.11 51.37
C GLN A 301 41.53 128.38 50.51
N SER A 302 41.13 128.35 49.24
CA SER A 302 41.15 129.53 48.36
C SER A 302 40.19 130.63 48.85
N VAL A 303 38.97 130.27 49.24
CA VAL A 303 37.97 131.20 49.80
C VAL A 303 38.39 131.77 51.16
N ALA A 304 39.22 131.06 51.94
CA ALA A 304 39.83 131.62 53.15
C ALA A 304 40.86 132.71 52.81
N HIS A 305 41.71 132.49 51.80
CA HIS A 305 42.73 133.46 51.37
C HIS A 305 42.11 134.73 50.77
N GLU A 306 41.13 134.57 49.88
CA GLU A 306 40.31 135.66 49.31
C GLU A 306 39.65 136.54 50.39
N LYS A 307 39.27 135.97 51.55
CA LYS A 307 38.70 136.73 52.67
C LYS A 307 39.73 137.59 53.39
N GLU A 308 40.96 137.10 53.59
CA GLU A 308 42.03 137.90 54.18
C GLU A 308 42.42 139.07 53.25
N GLU A 309 42.46 138.83 51.94
CA GLU A 309 42.72 139.88 50.95
C GLU A 309 41.57 140.89 50.85
N ASN A 310 40.30 140.44 50.88
CA ASN A 310 39.15 141.35 50.98
C ASN A 310 39.18 142.22 52.24
N ILE A 311 39.51 141.66 53.41
CA ILE A 311 39.64 142.44 54.66
C ILE A 311 40.70 143.54 54.51
N ARG A 312 41.84 143.21 53.88
CA ARG A 312 42.92 144.17 53.59
C ARG A 312 42.47 145.27 52.63
N LEU A 313 41.79 144.90 51.55
CA LEU A 313 41.25 145.85 50.57
C LEU A 313 40.14 146.74 51.17
N THR A 314 39.29 146.25 52.07
CA THR A 314 38.31 147.11 52.75
C THR A 314 38.95 148.19 53.62
N GLN A 315 40.12 147.94 54.22
CA GLN A 315 40.84 148.96 55.02
C GLN A 315 41.44 150.07 54.13
N GLU A 316 41.91 149.72 52.93
CA GLU A 316 42.32 150.73 51.93
C GLU A 316 41.10 151.48 51.36
N LEU A 317 39.98 150.80 51.16
CA LEU A 317 38.75 151.38 50.63
C LEU A 317 38.07 152.33 51.64
N GLU A 318 38.09 152.03 52.94
CA GLU A 318 37.69 152.97 53.99
C GLU A 318 38.54 154.25 53.96
N ARG A 319 39.87 154.10 53.88
CA ARG A 319 40.80 155.24 53.77
C ARG A 319 40.49 156.11 52.56
N VAL A 320 40.36 155.51 51.37
CA VAL A 320 40.04 156.25 50.14
C VAL A 320 38.62 156.82 50.17
N SER A 321 37.67 156.19 50.87
CA SER A 321 36.31 156.72 51.03
C SER A 321 36.26 158.04 51.83
N ALA A 322 37.18 158.23 52.79
CA ALA A 322 37.30 159.49 53.53
C ALA A 322 37.81 160.63 52.62
N GLU A 323 38.83 160.36 51.81
CA GLU A 323 39.36 161.30 50.81
C GLU A 323 38.30 161.59 49.72
N HIS A 324 37.48 160.59 49.35
CA HIS A 324 36.38 160.73 48.39
C HIS A 324 35.15 161.45 48.97
N ALA A 325 34.90 161.40 50.28
CA ALA A 325 33.76 162.08 50.92
C ALA A 325 33.84 163.61 50.82
N GLU A 326 35.05 164.17 50.79
CA GLU A 326 35.24 165.61 50.54
C GLU A 326 34.99 165.99 49.07
N SER A 327 35.41 165.13 48.14
CA SER A 327 35.07 165.29 46.71
C SER A 327 33.57 165.13 46.44
N LYS A 328 32.90 164.22 47.17
CA LYS A 328 31.49 163.91 46.95
C LYS A 328 30.55 165.08 47.27
N ARG A 329 30.88 165.90 48.28
CA ARG A 329 30.18 167.17 48.56
C ARG A 329 30.17 168.15 47.38
N HIS A 330 31.10 168.00 46.43
CA HIS A 330 31.19 168.85 45.24
C HIS A 330 30.49 168.23 44.01
N THR A 331 30.31 166.91 43.96
CA THR A 331 29.63 166.21 42.86
C THR A 331 28.15 165.92 43.11
N ASP A 332 27.72 165.76 44.37
CA ASP A 332 26.30 165.61 44.72
C ASP A 332 25.46 166.83 44.29
N GLN A 333 26.07 168.03 44.21
CA GLN A 333 25.43 169.25 43.65
C GLN A 333 25.21 169.22 42.13
N LEU A 334 25.79 168.25 41.40
CA LEU A 334 25.72 168.14 39.94
C LEU A 334 24.97 166.87 39.47
N LEU A 335 24.90 165.83 40.32
CA LEU A 335 24.36 164.52 39.95
C LEU A 335 22.91 164.27 40.42
N GLU A 336 22.32 165.16 41.24
CA GLU A 336 20.87 165.19 41.52
C GLU A 336 20.02 165.39 40.23
N ARG A 337 20.67 165.73 39.10
CA ARG A 337 20.04 166.04 37.81
C ARG A 337 19.90 164.85 36.84
N ILE A 338 20.44 163.66 37.16
CA ILE A 338 20.34 162.45 36.30
C ILE A 338 19.92 161.24 37.14
N HIS A 339 18.62 161.09 37.36
CA HIS A 339 18.03 160.09 38.28
C HIS A 339 17.34 158.89 37.58
N MET A 340 17.17 158.88 36.24
CA MET A 340 16.23 157.98 35.56
C MET A 340 16.82 157.25 34.32
N LEU A 341 16.34 156.01 34.08
CA LEU A 341 16.59 155.06 32.94
C LEU A 341 17.94 154.28 32.99
N GLU A 342 18.14 152.97 32.69
CA GLU A 342 17.42 151.68 32.39
C GLU A 342 18.47 150.51 32.49
N ILE A 343 18.31 149.17 32.71
CA ILE A 343 17.27 148.07 32.65
C ILE A 343 17.26 147.27 31.30
N GLY A 344 17.30 145.92 31.17
CA GLY A 344 17.55 144.71 32.04
C GLY A 344 17.26 143.32 31.33
N GLY A 345 17.69 142.13 31.86
CA GLY A 345 17.25 140.71 31.52
C GLY A 345 18.04 139.85 30.46
N GLY A 346 17.94 138.49 30.27
CA GLY A 346 17.52 137.30 31.11
C GLY A 346 17.16 135.92 30.41
N HIS A 347 17.72 134.75 30.85
CA HIS A 347 17.27 133.29 30.74
C HIS A 347 17.26 132.47 29.38
N SER A 348 17.08 131.11 29.23
CA SER A 348 17.54 129.82 29.90
C SER A 348 17.04 128.46 29.23
N HIS A 349 17.67 127.28 29.53
CA HIS A 349 17.17 125.82 29.61
C HIS A 349 17.12 124.70 28.45
N ALA A 350 17.67 123.47 28.75
CA ALA A 350 17.11 122.04 28.78
C ALA A 350 16.93 120.93 27.62
N LYS A 351 17.02 119.59 27.98
CA LYS A 351 16.47 118.23 27.45
C LYS A 351 17.07 117.41 26.23
N GLN A 352 16.90 116.06 25.94
CA GLN A 352 16.53 114.73 26.62
C GLN A 352 17.01 113.36 25.91
N GLU A 353 16.23 112.23 25.74
CA GLU A 353 16.66 110.76 25.62
C GLU A 353 15.89 109.74 24.63
N THR A 354 16.23 108.40 24.57
CA THR A 354 15.57 107.11 24.00
C THR A 354 16.16 106.41 22.70
N SER A 355 15.96 105.13 22.18
CA SER A 355 15.16 103.84 22.36
C SER A 355 15.80 102.54 21.64
N ALA A 356 15.18 101.30 21.56
CA ALA A 356 15.76 99.99 21.01
C ALA A 356 14.82 98.81 20.44
N ASP A 357 15.40 97.65 19.94
CA ASP A 357 14.93 96.23 19.60
C ASP A 357 14.12 95.84 18.27
N GLY A 358 13.96 94.61 17.66
CA GLY A 358 14.44 93.15 17.74
C GLY A 358 13.74 92.12 16.71
N GLU A 359 14.22 90.86 16.37
CA GLU A 359 13.69 89.97 15.23
C GLU A 359 13.93 88.36 15.18
N GLU A 360 13.14 87.58 14.34
CA GLU A 360 13.26 86.20 13.64
C GLU A 360 13.20 84.77 14.38
N PRO A 361 13.14 83.49 13.76
CA PRO A 361 13.10 82.90 12.35
C PRO A 361 12.19 81.60 12.04
N GLU A 362 12.55 80.65 11.09
CA GLU A 362 11.80 79.47 10.46
C GLU A 362 12.47 78.02 10.63
N ARG A 363 12.23 76.78 10.04
CA ARG A 363 11.48 76.07 8.90
C ARG A 363 11.31 74.48 9.05
N ALA A 364 11.03 73.66 7.98
CA ALA A 364 10.75 72.16 7.86
C ALA A 364 11.07 71.57 6.42
N PRO A 365 10.64 70.39 5.80
CA PRO A 365 9.90 69.11 6.15
C PRO A 365 10.25 67.72 5.42
N ASN A 366 9.56 66.57 5.72
CA ASN A 366 9.30 65.27 4.94
C ASN A 366 10.48 64.34 4.42
N PRO A 367 10.38 63.19 3.63
CA PRO A 367 9.27 62.31 3.08
C PRO A 367 9.47 60.71 3.02
N SER A 368 8.55 59.95 2.36
CA SER A 368 8.75 58.66 1.55
C SER A 368 8.88 57.25 2.24
N LEU A 369 8.74 56.01 1.65
CA LEU A 369 8.20 55.39 0.37
C LEU A 369 8.10 53.80 0.38
N GLU A 370 7.52 53.16 -0.68
CA GLU A 370 7.66 51.75 -1.25
C GLU A 370 7.16 50.46 -0.48
N SER A 371 6.96 49.21 -1.02
CA SER A 371 6.52 48.63 -2.35
C SER A 371 6.34 47.06 -2.40
N ALA A 372 5.70 46.49 -3.47
CA ALA A 372 5.68 45.08 -4.02
C ALA A 372 4.94 43.92 -3.24
N THR A 373 4.71 42.64 -3.70
CA THR A 373 5.12 41.79 -4.89
C THR A 373 4.02 40.77 -5.38
N THR A 374 4.29 39.47 -5.70
CA THR A 374 3.43 38.47 -6.45
C THR A 374 3.57 36.97 -6.04
N LEU A 375 2.59 36.07 -6.36
CA LEU A 375 2.77 34.70 -6.97
C LEU A 375 1.45 33.89 -7.22
N ALA A 376 1.56 32.69 -7.83
CA ALA A 376 0.46 31.88 -8.41
C ALA A 376 0.27 30.47 -7.78
N HIS A 377 -0.75 29.70 -8.23
CA HIS A 377 -1.20 28.42 -7.65
C HIS A 377 -1.49 27.36 -8.73
N GLU A 378 -0.99 26.12 -8.57
CA GLU A 378 -1.25 24.98 -9.47
C GLU A 378 -2.36 24.05 -8.97
N SER A 379 -2.90 23.20 -9.85
CA SER A 379 -4.01 22.25 -9.57
C SER A 379 -3.54 20.80 -9.54
N ARG A 380 -4.31 19.91 -8.91
CA ARG A 380 -3.90 18.54 -8.57
C ARG A 380 -4.99 17.52 -8.89
N GLU A 381 -4.86 16.83 -10.02
CA GLU A 381 -5.77 15.74 -10.40
C GLU A 381 -5.33 14.39 -9.82
N SER A 382 -6.25 13.42 -9.81
CA SER A 382 -6.02 12.06 -9.33
C SER A 382 -6.59 11.06 -10.34
N HIS A 383 -5.84 10.01 -10.66
CA HIS A 383 -6.28 8.93 -11.54
C HIS A 383 -6.03 7.57 -10.86
N GLN A 384 -7.03 6.69 -10.91
CA GLN A 384 -6.88 5.29 -10.53
C GLN A 384 -6.60 4.46 -11.78
N LEU A 385 -5.43 3.82 -11.83
CA LEU A 385 -5.02 2.96 -12.95
C LEU A 385 -5.39 1.50 -12.68
N THR A 386 -5.89 0.81 -13.70
CA THR A 386 -6.16 -0.63 -13.67
C THR A 386 -5.03 -1.34 -14.40
N ILE A 387 -4.00 -1.74 -13.64
CA ILE A 387 -2.72 -2.21 -14.19
C ILE A 387 -2.90 -3.54 -14.96
N THR A 388 -2.44 -3.56 -16.20
CA THR A 388 -2.40 -4.74 -17.07
C THR A 388 -1.14 -5.59 -16.80
N PRO A 389 -1.12 -6.89 -17.19
CA PRO A 389 0.05 -7.74 -16.96
C PRO A 389 1.33 -7.24 -17.65
N GLU A 390 1.22 -6.63 -18.83
CA GLU A 390 2.38 -6.05 -19.54
C GLU A 390 2.94 -4.82 -18.80
N GLU A 391 2.08 -3.93 -18.30
CA GLU A 391 2.47 -2.81 -17.43
C GLU A 391 3.12 -3.31 -16.12
N SER A 392 2.67 -4.46 -15.59
CA SER A 392 3.29 -5.06 -14.40
C SER A 392 4.72 -5.55 -14.65
N LEU A 393 5.00 -6.13 -15.83
CA LEU A 393 6.35 -6.54 -16.23
C LEU A 393 7.25 -5.33 -16.52
N ALA A 394 6.71 -4.27 -17.15
CA ALA A 394 7.42 -3.00 -17.33
C ALA A 394 7.75 -2.33 -16.00
N SER A 395 6.82 -2.34 -15.03
CA SER A 395 7.03 -1.84 -13.67
C SER A 395 8.11 -2.65 -12.93
N LEU A 396 8.13 -3.97 -13.09
CA LEU A 396 9.19 -4.82 -12.52
C LEU A 396 10.55 -4.53 -13.14
N ALA A 397 10.63 -4.29 -14.47
CA ALA A 397 11.88 -3.89 -15.12
C ALA A 397 12.40 -2.53 -14.60
N ALA A 398 11.51 -1.56 -14.36
CA ALA A 398 11.87 -0.28 -13.74
C ALA A 398 12.42 -0.45 -12.31
N LEU A 399 11.77 -1.28 -11.48
CA LEU A 399 12.25 -1.62 -10.14
C LEU A 399 13.62 -2.32 -10.15
N GLN A 400 13.90 -3.16 -11.16
CA GLN A 400 15.22 -3.78 -11.33
C GLN A 400 16.32 -2.73 -11.58
N ALA A 401 16.03 -1.74 -12.43
CA ALA A 401 16.92 -0.63 -12.71
C ALA A 401 17.15 0.25 -11.47
N GLU A 402 16.10 0.53 -10.69
CA GLU A 402 16.18 1.30 -9.44
C GLU A 402 17.04 0.58 -8.37
N ILE A 403 16.79 -0.71 -8.11
CA ILE A 403 17.59 -1.54 -7.19
C ILE A 403 19.08 -1.53 -7.61
N THR A 404 19.34 -1.57 -8.92
CA THR A 404 20.70 -1.53 -9.47
C THR A 404 21.34 -0.15 -9.29
N ALA A 405 20.60 0.93 -9.54
CA ALA A 405 21.08 2.30 -9.34
C ALA A 405 21.37 2.62 -7.87
N LEU A 406 20.51 2.20 -6.94
CA LEU A 406 20.70 2.36 -5.50
C LEU A 406 21.95 1.62 -5.02
N ARG A 407 22.18 0.38 -5.45
CA ARG A 407 23.38 -0.42 -5.10
C ARG A 407 24.67 0.22 -5.62
N ASN A 408 24.65 0.79 -6.81
CA ASN A 408 25.79 1.52 -7.37
C ASN A 408 26.05 2.84 -6.61
N ASN A 409 25.00 3.57 -6.23
CA ASN A 409 25.11 4.80 -5.44
C ASN A 409 25.70 4.51 -4.04
N ALA A 410 25.21 3.47 -3.36
CA ALA A 410 25.74 3.03 -2.07
C ALA A 410 27.23 2.70 -2.13
N ARG A 411 27.67 1.88 -3.10
CA ARG A 411 29.09 1.55 -3.32
C ARG A 411 29.95 2.78 -3.66
N SER A 412 29.41 3.75 -4.40
CA SER A 412 30.14 5.00 -4.69
C SER A 412 30.37 5.82 -3.42
N ARG A 413 29.35 5.94 -2.55
CA ARG A 413 29.44 6.65 -1.26
C ARG A 413 30.38 5.94 -0.29
N GLU A 414 30.33 4.61 -0.26
CA GLU A 414 31.27 3.79 0.51
C GLU A 414 32.72 4.08 0.07
N HIS A 415 33.00 4.04 -1.24
CA HIS A 415 34.33 4.28 -1.76
C HIS A 415 34.82 5.72 -1.52
N GLU A 416 33.94 6.71 -1.61
CA GLU A 416 34.22 8.11 -1.25
C GLU A 416 34.56 8.23 0.25
N ALA A 417 33.75 7.65 1.14
CA ALA A 417 33.99 7.66 2.57
C ALA A 417 35.31 6.94 2.95
N GLN A 418 35.59 5.78 2.35
CA GLN A 418 36.86 5.06 2.50
C GLN A 418 38.05 5.90 2.01
N SER A 419 37.90 6.61 0.88
CA SER A 419 38.92 7.53 0.35
C SER A 419 39.19 8.69 1.31
N LEU A 420 38.14 9.36 1.80
CA LEU A 420 38.26 10.46 2.76
C LEU A 420 38.89 10.02 4.08
N LEU A 421 38.47 8.88 4.65
CA LEU A 421 39.08 8.31 5.85
C LEU A 421 40.55 7.92 5.62
N THR A 422 40.89 7.37 4.45
CA THR A 422 42.29 7.05 4.07
C THR A 422 43.14 8.31 3.89
N GLN A 423 42.59 9.38 3.31
CA GLN A 423 43.27 10.68 3.20
C GLN A 423 43.50 11.30 4.59
N TYR A 424 42.52 11.21 5.49
CA TYR A 424 42.64 11.66 6.88
C TYR A 424 43.71 10.86 7.62
N ALA A 425 43.69 9.52 7.54
CA ALA A 425 44.71 8.64 8.10
C ALA A 425 46.13 9.05 7.66
N LYS A 426 46.33 9.30 6.36
CA LYS A 426 47.61 9.76 5.78
C LYS A 426 48.05 11.12 6.34
N ARG A 427 47.13 12.07 6.57
CA ARG A 427 47.45 13.39 7.16
C ARG A 427 47.88 13.27 8.62
N TYR A 428 47.27 12.37 9.40
CA TYR A 428 47.55 12.21 10.83
C TYR A 428 48.63 11.16 11.17
N ALA A 429 49.12 10.39 10.20
CA ALA A 429 50.12 9.33 10.40
C ALA A 429 51.42 9.78 11.12
N LYS A 430 51.79 11.07 11.06
CA LYS A 430 52.94 11.62 11.79
C LYS A 430 52.73 11.76 13.31
N LYS A 431 51.50 11.61 13.81
CA LYS A 431 51.14 11.60 15.23
C LYS A 431 50.14 10.47 15.49
N GLN A 432 50.66 9.23 15.49
CA GLN A 432 49.98 7.98 15.91
C GLN A 432 48.47 7.94 15.60
N ALA A 433 48.12 7.51 14.38
CA ALA A 433 46.74 7.50 13.89
C ALA A 433 45.75 6.95 14.95
N PRO A 434 44.69 7.70 15.29
CA PRO A 434 43.84 7.37 16.44
C PRO A 434 43.12 6.05 16.22
N LYS A 435 43.06 5.21 17.27
CA LYS A 435 42.43 3.88 17.23
C LYS A 435 40.97 3.95 16.76
N GLU A 436 40.28 5.02 17.15
CA GLU A 436 38.93 5.39 16.72
C GLU A 436 38.75 5.37 15.19
N LEU A 437 39.72 5.87 14.42
CA LEU A 437 39.60 5.94 12.96
C LEU A 437 39.63 4.54 12.32
N ARG A 438 40.30 3.58 12.96
CA ARG A 438 40.23 2.18 12.51
C ARG A 438 38.87 1.57 12.84
N ALA A 439 38.34 1.80 14.04
CA ALA A 439 36.98 1.37 14.39
C ALA A 439 35.92 1.97 13.45
N VAL A 440 36.06 3.22 13.02
CA VAL A 440 35.18 3.85 12.02
C VAL A 440 35.30 3.21 10.63
N LEU A 441 36.51 2.85 10.19
CA LEU A 441 36.71 2.11 8.94
C LEU A 441 36.13 0.68 9.00
N ASP A 442 36.32 -0.01 10.12
CA ASP A 442 35.79 -1.36 10.33
C ASP A 442 34.24 -1.32 10.39
N LEU A 443 33.64 -0.36 11.10
CA LEU A 443 32.18 -0.13 11.13
C LEU A 443 31.60 0.24 9.76
N LEU A 444 32.30 1.06 8.96
CA LEU A 444 31.89 1.39 7.59
C LEU A 444 31.88 0.13 6.71
N GLY A 445 32.87 -0.75 6.87
CA GLY A 445 32.93 -2.04 6.19
C GLY A 445 31.87 -3.04 6.66
N GLU A 446 31.42 -2.99 7.92
CA GLU A 446 30.24 -3.76 8.34
C GLU A 446 28.94 -3.17 7.78
N ALA A 447 28.83 -1.84 7.68
CA ALA A 447 27.63 -1.18 7.14
C ALA A 447 27.41 -1.54 5.66
N SER A 448 28.45 -1.49 4.83
CA SER A 448 28.34 -1.89 3.42
C SER A 448 28.05 -3.38 3.23
N GLN A 449 28.53 -4.25 4.12
CA GLN A 449 28.13 -5.67 4.16
C GLN A 449 26.64 -5.86 4.48
N ARG A 450 26.07 -5.04 5.38
CA ARG A 450 24.63 -5.05 5.69
C ARG A 450 23.81 -4.55 4.49
N ASP A 451 24.20 -3.43 3.87
CA ASP A 451 23.55 -2.89 2.67
C ASP A 451 23.57 -3.90 1.51
N GLU A 452 24.73 -4.51 1.22
CA GLU A 452 24.88 -5.53 0.19
C GLU A 452 24.02 -6.78 0.47
N LEU A 453 23.77 -7.14 1.74
CA LEU A 453 22.81 -8.19 2.11
C LEU A 453 21.36 -7.76 1.86
N VAL A 454 21.00 -6.50 2.13
CA VAL A 454 19.68 -5.94 1.78
C VAL A 454 19.46 -5.93 0.27
N PHE A 455 20.45 -5.50 -0.53
CA PHE A 455 20.35 -5.53 -2.01
C PHE A 455 20.18 -6.96 -2.56
N ARG A 456 20.83 -7.97 -1.97
CA ARG A 456 20.59 -9.39 -2.34
C ARG A 456 19.18 -9.85 -2.01
N ARG A 457 18.63 -9.46 -0.85
CA ARG A 457 17.23 -9.76 -0.48
C ARG A 457 16.26 -9.10 -1.46
N LEU A 458 16.40 -7.79 -1.71
CA LEU A 458 15.58 -7.05 -2.67
C LEU A 458 15.62 -7.68 -4.08
N HIS A 459 16.81 -8.06 -4.56
CA HIS A 459 16.94 -8.73 -5.86
C HIS A 459 16.30 -10.13 -5.88
N THR A 460 16.32 -10.86 -4.76
CA THR A 460 15.67 -12.17 -4.63
C THR A 460 14.15 -12.03 -4.65
N CYS A 461 13.59 -11.10 -3.87
CA CYS A 461 12.15 -10.80 -3.87
C CYS A 461 11.68 -10.29 -5.24
N TRP A 462 12.47 -9.42 -5.89
CA TRP A 462 12.22 -8.98 -7.26
C TRP A 462 12.18 -10.16 -8.24
N LYS A 463 13.14 -11.08 -8.15
CA LYS A 463 13.17 -12.25 -9.03
C LYS A 463 11.95 -13.14 -8.79
N GLN A 464 11.58 -13.42 -7.54
CA GLN A 464 10.37 -14.18 -7.22
C GLN A 464 9.11 -13.51 -7.78
N ALA A 465 8.97 -12.19 -7.66
CA ALA A 465 7.86 -11.44 -8.24
C ALA A 465 7.85 -11.50 -9.78
N HIS A 466 9.02 -11.47 -10.43
CA HIS A 466 9.15 -11.61 -11.87
C HIS A 466 8.84 -13.02 -12.37
N ASP A 467 9.34 -14.07 -11.69
CA ASP A 467 9.04 -15.47 -11.99
C ASP A 467 7.52 -15.76 -11.80
N LEU A 468 6.88 -15.15 -10.80
CA LEU A 468 5.42 -15.20 -10.60
C LEU A 468 4.65 -14.42 -11.69
N ALA A 469 5.12 -13.25 -12.10
CA ALA A 469 4.50 -12.47 -13.18
C ALA A 469 4.60 -13.18 -14.54
N ASN A 470 5.75 -13.78 -14.84
CA ASN A 470 5.97 -14.58 -16.05
C ASN A 470 5.07 -15.82 -16.06
N THR A 471 5.03 -16.60 -14.97
CA THR A 471 4.14 -17.78 -14.91
C THR A 471 2.65 -17.42 -14.88
N ALA A 472 2.27 -16.21 -14.45
CA ALA A 472 0.92 -15.69 -14.61
C ALA A 472 0.61 -15.34 -16.08
N ALA A 473 1.53 -14.66 -16.78
CA ALA A 473 1.40 -14.33 -18.20
C ALA A 473 1.37 -15.59 -19.09
N GLU A 474 2.20 -16.59 -18.80
CA GLU A 474 2.19 -17.91 -19.45
C GLU A 474 0.84 -18.62 -19.25
N LYS A 475 0.31 -18.65 -18.02
CA LYS A 475 -1.03 -19.22 -17.74
C LYS A 475 -2.14 -18.45 -18.45
N GLN A 476 -2.02 -17.12 -18.58
CA GLN A 476 -2.99 -16.28 -19.28
C GLN A 476 -2.91 -16.42 -20.82
N SER A 477 -1.75 -16.81 -21.35
CA SER A 477 -1.54 -17.14 -22.76
C SER A 477 -2.00 -18.56 -23.11
N ALA A 478 -1.64 -19.55 -22.27
CA ALA A 478 -2.02 -20.95 -22.44
C ALA A 478 -3.51 -21.19 -22.19
N CYS A 479 -4.10 -20.50 -21.20
CA CYS A 479 -5.54 -20.47 -20.99
C CYS A 479 -6.18 -19.40 -21.87
N GLN A 480 -6.19 -19.62 -23.20
CA GLN A 480 -7.10 -18.87 -24.05
C GLN A 480 -8.51 -19.00 -23.48
N PRO A 481 -9.20 -17.89 -23.16
CA PRO A 481 -10.48 -17.96 -22.49
C PRO A 481 -11.46 -18.69 -23.40
N SER A 482 -11.99 -19.82 -22.90
CA SER A 482 -13.01 -20.62 -23.57
C SER A 482 -14.09 -19.71 -24.17
N ALA A 483 -14.64 -20.07 -25.33
CA ALA A 483 -15.61 -19.23 -26.04
C ALA A 483 -16.79 -18.78 -25.15
N ALA A 484 -17.19 -19.61 -24.18
CA ALA A 484 -18.18 -19.27 -23.16
C ALA A 484 -17.75 -18.11 -22.24
N LEU A 485 -16.48 -18.05 -21.81
CA LEU A 485 -15.98 -16.95 -20.97
C LEU A 485 -15.84 -15.65 -21.78
N GLN A 486 -15.43 -15.73 -23.05
CA GLN A 486 -15.42 -14.57 -23.95
C GLN A 486 -16.84 -14.04 -24.22
N ALA A 487 -17.82 -14.93 -24.38
CA ALA A 487 -19.22 -14.55 -24.51
C ALA A 487 -19.73 -13.85 -23.24
N ALA A 488 -19.51 -14.44 -22.06
CA ALA A 488 -19.90 -13.87 -20.78
C ALA A 488 -19.21 -12.51 -20.48
N GLN A 489 -17.97 -12.31 -20.93
CA GLN A 489 -17.29 -11.01 -20.83
C GLN A 489 -17.93 -9.94 -21.74
N ARG A 490 -18.27 -10.29 -22.99
CA ARG A 490 -18.99 -9.39 -23.91
C ARG A 490 -20.38 -9.03 -23.38
N GLU A 491 -21.11 -10.01 -22.83
CA GLU A 491 -22.42 -9.82 -22.20
C GLU A 491 -22.32 -8.90 -20.97
N ARG A 492 -21.39 -9.15 -20.05
CA ARG A 492 -21.10 -8.29 -18.89
C ARG A 492 -20.83 -6.84 -19.30
N ASP A 493 -20.03 -6.63 -20.34
CA ASP A 493 -19.63 -5.29 -20.75
C ASP A 493 -20.70 -4.56 -21.59
N ALA A 494 -21.58 -5.31 -22.28
CA ALA A 494 -22.83 -4.79 -22.82
C ALA A 494 -23.80 -4.33 -21.71
N LEU A 495 -24.03 -5.16 -20.68
CA LEU A 495 -24.84 -4.79 -19.51
C LEU A 495 -24.27 -3.56 -18.77
N ARG A 496 -22.94 -3.41 -18.71
CA ARG A 496 -22.27 -2.19 -18.20
C ARG A 496 -22.38 -0.98 -19.12
N HIS A 497 -22.69 -1.15 -20.40
CA HIS A 497 -23.04 -0.05 -21.30
C HIS A 497 -24.50 0.36 -21.09
N GLU A 498 -25.42 -0.59 -21.02
CA GLU A 498 -26.84 -0.37 -20.70
C GLU A 498 -27.03 0.32 -19.35
N GLN A 499 -26.32 -0.10 -18.30
CA GLN A 499 -26.34 0.59 -17.00
C GLN A 499 -25.91 2.06 -17.08
N ARG A 500 -24.94 2.39 -17.95
CA ARG A 500 -24.50 3.79 -18.17
C ARG A 500 -25.54 4.59 -18.97
N LEU A 501 -26.22 3.97 -19.94
CA LEU A 501 -27.35 4.58 -20.66
C LEU A 501 -28.57 4.79 -19.75
N MET A 502 -28.88 3.84 -18.87
CA MET A 502 -29.95 4.00 -17.88
C MET A 502 -29.62 5.10 -16.86
N ALA A 503 -28.37 5.18 -16.40
CA ALA A 503 -27.93 6.25 -15.49
C ALA A 503 -28.01 7.64 -16.15
N SER A 504 -27.60 7.81 -17.41
CA SER A 504 -27.71 9.09 -18.11
C SER A 504 -29.16 9.46 -18.44
N ALA A 505 -30.00 8.49 -18.82
CA ALA A 505 -31.44 8.70 -19.00
C ALA A 505 -32.14 9.10 -17.69
N PHE A 506 -31.79 8.47 -16.56
CA PHE A 506 -32.31 8.84 -15.25
C PHE A 506 -31.83 10.24 -14.81
N HIS A 507 -30.58 10.60 -15.11
CA HIS A 507 -30.07 11.94 -14.86
C HIS A 507 -30.84 13.01 -15.66
N LEU A 508 -31.05 12.80 -16.96
CA LEU A 508 -31.85 13.69 -17.81
C LEU A 508 -33.30 13.80 -17.36
N LEU A 509 -33.91 12.69 -16.91
CA LEU A 509 -35.25 12.69 -16.32
C LEU A 509 -35.28 13.48 -15.00
N SER A 510 -34.26 13.33 -14.16
CA SER A 510 -34.16 14.07 -12.89
C SER A 510 -33.94 15.57 -13.10
N GLU A 511 -33.10 15.98 -14.06
CA GLU A 511 -32.98 17.38 -14.49
C GLU A 511 -34.32 17.93 -14.97
N ARG A 512 -35.03 17.17 -15.81
CA ARG A 512 -36.32 17.58 -16.37
C ARG A 512 -37.35 17.79 -15.26
N LEU A 513 -37.51 16.81 -14.37
CA LEU A 513 -38.41 16.90 -13.22
C LEU A 513 -38.02 18.06 -12.29
N TYR A 514 -36.73 18.31 -12.06
CA TYR A 514 -36.26 19.43 -11.25
C TYR A 514 -36.60 20.79 -11.89
N ARG A 515 -36.55 20.91 -13.23
CA ARG A 515 -37.00 22.10 -13.97
C ARG A 515 -38.52 22.26 -13.93
N GLU A 516 -39.28 21.18 -14.10
CA GLU A 516 -40.75 21.19 -14.12
C GLU A 516 -41.36 21.44 -12.73
N THR A 517 -40.78 20.91 -11.65
CA THR A 517 -41.28 21.09 -10.27
C THR A 517 -40.64 22.27 -9.53
N GLY A 518 -39.34 22.53 -9.72
CA GLY A 518 -38.59 23.56 -8.98
C GLY A 518 -39.02 25.01 -9.29
N TRP A 519 -39.79 25.23 -10.35
CA TRP A 519 -40.33 26.54 -10.74
C TRP A 519 -41.84 26.70 -10.48
N ALA A 520 -42.54 25.65 -10.03
CA ALA A 520 -43.96 25.75 -9.68
C ALA A 520 -44.16 26.57 -8.39
N HIS A 521 -43.41 26.23 -7.33
CA HIS A 521 -43.62 26.80 -6.00
C HIS A 521 -43.03 28.22 -5.81
N THR A 522 -42.12 28.66 -6.67
CA THR A 522 -41.53 30.01 -6.59
C THR A 522 -42.41 31.10 -7.19
N LYS A 523 -43.39 30.74 -8.04
CA LYS A 523 -44.20 31.70 -8.79
C LYS A 523 -45.46 32.20 -8.08
N GLU A 524 -45.90 31.50 -7.04
CA GLU A 524 -47.11 31.86 -6.26
C GLU A 524 -46.82 32.67 -4.98
N ARG A 525 -45.55 32.83 -4.58
CA ARG A 525 -45.18 33.36 -3.25
C ARG A 525 -44.61 34.80 -3.22
N SER A 526 -44.52 35.50 -4.36
CA SER A 526 -44.01 36.88 -4.44
C SER A 526 -45.09 37.97 -4.28
N GLY A 527 -46.16 37.69 -3.54
CA GLY A 527 -47.43 38.41 -3.69
C GLY A 527 -48.25 38.74 -2.43
N ASN A 528 -47.64 38.92 -1.24
CA ASN A 528 -48.26 39.71 -0.14
C ASN A 528 -47.33 39.88 1.08
N PHE A 529 -47.27 41.13 1.61
CA PHE A 529 -47.01 41.57 3.01
C PHE A 529 -45.79 41.01 3.80
N GLY A 530 -45.22 41.73 4.78
CA GLY A 530 -45.53 43.07 5.31
C GLY A 530 -44.44 43.53 6.31
N VAL A 531 -44.47 44.81 6.67
CA VAL A 531 -43.49 45.47 7.58
C VAL A 531 -43.87 45.27 9.07
N VAL A 532 -42.96 45.60 10.01
CA VAL A 532 -42.99 45.53 11.50
C VAL A 532 -42.23 44.29 12.04
N GLY A 533 -41.41 44.37 13.09
CA GLY A 533 -41.02 45.52 13.93
C GLY A 533 -39.95 45.14 14.97
N SER A 534 -39.45 46.10 15.76
CA SER A 534 -38.40 45.88 16.77
C SER A 534 -38.97 45.40 18.12
N GLY A 535 -38.20 44.60 18.87
CA GLY A 535 -38.54 44.11 20.20
C GLY A 535 -37.30 43.56 20.95
N SER A 536 -37.33 43.62 22.28
CA SER A 536 -36.24 43.22 23.20
C SER A 536 -36.84 42.42 24.38
N GLU A 537 -35.98 41.84 25.23
CA GLU A 537 -36.33 41.14 26.49
C GLU A 537 -37.07 39.80 26.32
N ALA A 538 -37.08 38.84 27.26
CA ALA A 538 -36.13 38.48 28.34
C ALA A 538 -36.42 37.03 28.82
N PHE A 539 -35.78 36.60 29.92
CA PHE A 539 -35.90 35.30 30.60
C PHE A 539 -37.31 34.66 30.65
N GLY A 540 -37.36 33.32 30.51
CA GLY A 540 -38.52 32.51 30.91
C GLY A 540 -38.23 31.00 30.81
N GLU A 541 -38.23 30.30 31.95
CA GLU A 541 -38.29 28.83 31.98
C GLU A 541 -39.75 28.36 31.80
N GLY A 542 -39.96 27.27 31.07
CA GLY A 542 -41.30 26.70 30.88
C GLY A 542 -41.30 25.44 30.03
N ARG A 543 -41.33 24.28 30.68
CA ARG A 543 -41.79 23.03 30.03
C ARG A 543 -43.31 23.10 29.88
N ASP A 544 -43.83 22.67 28.74
CA ASP A 544 -44.70 21.49 28.70
C ASP A 544 -44.77 20.87 27.30
N SER A 545 -45.11 19.58 27.24
CA SER A 545 -44.96 18.75 26.04
C SER A 545 -46.25 18.64 25.23
N VAL A 546 -46.15 18.86 23.91
CA VAL A 546 -47.11 18.34 22.92
C VAL A 546 -46.31 17.67 21.80
N GLU A 547 -46.31 16.34 21.78
CA GLU A 547 -45.60 15.55 20.76
C GLU A 547 -46.41 15.49 19.46
N GLY A 548 -46.24 16.51 18.62
CA GLY A 548 -46.52 16.42 17.19
C GLY A 548 -45.21 16.15 16.43
N GLU A 549 -45.02 14.95 15.89
CA GLU A 549 -43.90 14.66 14.98
C GLU A 549 -44.10 15.36 13.62
N ASP A 550 -43.89 16.68 13.57
CA ASP A 550 -43.57 17.39 12.32
C ASP A 550 -42.20 16.91 11.83
N LYS A 551 -42.19 15.73 11.22
CA LYS A 551 -41.00 15.14 10.60
C LYS A 551 -40.48 16.14 9.57
N PRO A 552 -39.25 16.67 9.74
CA PRO A 552 -38.74 17.71 8.86
C PRO A 552 -38.78 17.17 7.44
N ALA A 553 -39.46 17.89 6.55
CA ALA A 553 -39.77 17.43 5.20
C ALA A 553 -38.50 16.91 4.52
N GLY A 554 -38.40 15.58 4.44
CA GLY A 554 -37.15 14.91 4.11
C GLY A 554 -36.65 15.42 2.77
N THR A 555 -35.36 15.75 2.68
CA THR A 555 -34.77 16.19 1.41
C THR A 555 -35.16 15.21 0.31
N TRP A 556 -35.46 15.69 -0.89
CA TRP A 556 -36.09 14.87 -1.94
C TRP A 556 -35.35 13.54 -2.24
N LEU A 557 -34.03 13.51 -2.04
CA LEU A 557 -33.18 12.31 -2.04
C LEU A 557 -33.56 11.25 -0.98
N ALA A 558 -33.96 11.65 0.22
CA ALA A 558 -34.48 10.76 1.26
C ALA A 558 -35.86 10.19 0.89
N GLN A 559 -36.76 11.00 0.31
CA GLN A 559 -38.03 10.50 -0.23
C GLN A 559 -37.83 9.51 -1.38
N GLN A 560 -36.94 9.80 -2.34
CA GLN A 560 -36.59 8.84 -3.40
C GLN A 560 -35.98 7.55 -2.83
N ARG A 561 -35.10 7.64 -1.81
CA ARG A 561 -34.53 6.46 -1.15
C ARG A 561 -35.60 5.59 -0.48
N SER A 562 -36.55 6.20 0.25
CA SER A 562 -37.66 5.47 0.86
C SER A 562 -38.48 4.75 -0.21
N ALA A 563 -38.91 5.46 -1.26
CA ALA A 563 -39.69 4.88 -2.34
C ALA A 563 -38.95 3.72 -3.05
N PHE A 564 -37.62 3.79 -3.19
CA PHE A 564 -36.82 2.70 -3.73
C PHE A 564 -36.68 1.50 -2.78
N THR A 565 -36.52 1.71 -1.46
CA THR A 565 -36.53 0.59 -0.50
C THR A 565 -37.90 -0.08 -0.45
N ASP A 566 -38.98 0.71 -0.44
CA ASP A 566 -40.34 0.19 -0.42
C ASP A 566 -40.64 -0.61 -1.70
N ALA A 567 -40.23 -0.12 -2.87
CA ALA A 567 -40.36 -0.84 -4.14
C ALA A 567 -39.53 -2.13 -4.23
N LEU A 568 -38.35 -2.18 -3.59
CA LEU A 568 -37.49 -3.37 -3.56
C LEU A 568 -37.98 -4.43 -2.57
N PHE A 569 -38.57 -4.03 -1.44
CA PHE A 569 -39.07 -4.97 -0.42
C PHE A 569 -40.54 -5.36 -0.59
N SER A 570 -41.35 -4.61 -1.35
CA SER A 570 -42.75 -4.93 -1.69
C SER A 570 -42.91 -5.96 -2.83
N ARG A 571 -41.81 -6.62 -3.24
CA ARG A 571 -41.85 -7.84 -4.08
C ARG A 571 -41.32 -9.05 -3.33
N LYS A 572 -42.15 -9.57 -2.43
CA LYS A 572 -42.07 -10.91 -1.84
C LYS A 572 -43.47 -11.52 -1.76
#